data_AF-A0A2T6ZD49-F1
#
_entry.id   AF-A0A2T6ZD49-F1
#
_cell.length_a   1.000
_cell.length_b   1.000
_cell.length_c   1.000
_cell.angle_alpha   90.00
_cell.angle_beta   90.00
_cell.angle_gamma   90.00
#
_symmetry.space_group_name_H-M   'P 1'
#
loop_
_entity.id
_entity.type
_entity.pdbx_description
1 polymer ?
#
loop_
_entity_poly.entity_id
_entity_poly.type
_entity_poly.pdbx_seq_one_letter_code
_entity_poly.pdbx_strand_id
1 'polypeptide(L)'
;MERPDISEFVHPTLSNQCALGTRMVVLQAKNQKGVYVHKALIKDEAGGCTWSCFPSTTVRSFVEYLYQGDYNPPPITSTYLGGWDKSVEDFSDDYKEIFLTHAQLFILSRYRNELSLANLCLERLEEAIVEAQSDSVESLFVRNMRTLIEYSYSPHCYGLGDGVWEELQKAVCRFLVSQKGWLLEKPGSGLVGEDSQLTKDLLTMFINLSIDTDKLRMEAERKCEALKTELAQSKSAKKKKRQALTTSISVKKCEELNAYRMVL
;
A
#
# COMPACT_ATOMS: atom_id res chain seq x y z
N MET A 1 25.01 16.38 1.30
CA MET A 1 24.34 15.07 1.12
C MET A 1 24.71 14.26 2.35
N GLU A 2 23.93 14.42 3.42
CA GLU A 2 24.02 13.60 4.63
C GLU A 2 22.75 12.75 4.65
N ARG A 3 22.92 11.42 4.75
CA ARG A 3 21.81 10.50 4.98
C ARG A 3 21.51 10.50 6.48
N PRO A 4 20.25 10.61 6.92
CA PRO A 4 19.92 10.25 8.28
C PRO A 4 19.80 8.73 8.40
N ASP A 5 20.45 8.22 9.44
CA ASP A 5 20.44 6.85 9.91
C ASP A 5 19.06 6.54 10.50
N ILE A 6 18.34 5.57 9.93
CA ILE A 6 17.05 5.12 10.45
C ILE A 6 17.32 3.88 11.30
N SER A 7 17.64 4.13 12.57
CA SER A 7 17.60 3.12 13.62
C SER A 7 16.72 3.62 14.77
N GLU A 8 15.42 3.82 14.49
CA GLU A 8 14.42 3.87 15.55
C GLU A 8 13.97 2.43 15.84
N PHE A 9 14.64 1.83 16.82
CA PHE A 9 14.13 0.66 17.51
C PHE A 9 12.78 1.02 18.16
N VAL A 10 11.72 0.33 17.74
CA VAL A 10 10.42 0.35 18.39
C VAL A 10 10.60 -0.17 19.81
N HIS A 11 10.68 0.74 20.78
CA HIS A 11 10.60 0.38 22.19
C HIS A 11 9.17 -0.12 22.50
N PRO A 12 9.00 -1.24 23.22
CA PRO A 12 7.72 -1.57 23.84
C PRO A 12 7.34 -0.42 24.76
N THR A 13 6.18 0.19 24.54
CA THR A 13 5.70 1.30 25.34
C THR A 13 5.67 0.93 26.82
N LEU A 14 6.46 1.64 27.64
CA LEU A 14 6.51 1.56 29.12
C LEU A 14 5.14 1.71 29.83
N SER A 15 4.08 1.97 29.06
CA SER A 15 2.68 2.09 29.50
C SER A 15 2.04 0.77 29.95
N ASN A 16 2.51 -0.39 29.48
CA ASN A 16 1.72 -1.63 29.61
C ASN A 16 1.76 -2.26 31.02
N GLN A 17 2.83 -2.06 31.81
CA GLN A 17 2.89 -2.61 33.18
C GLN A 17 1.94 -1.89 34.16
N CYS A 18 1.72 -0.59 33.97
CA CYS A 18 0.79 0.17 34.81
C CYS A 18 -0.69 -0.12 34.44
N ALA A 19 -0.94 -0.52 33.20
CA ALA A 19 -2.29 -0.81 32.70
C ALA A 19 -2.91 -2.08 33.30
N LEU A 20 -2.09 -3.11 33.58
CA LEU A 20 -2.54 -4.39 34.15
C LEU A 20 -3.10 -4.27 35.59
N GLY A 21 -2.84 -3.16 36.28
CA GLY A 21 -3.42 -2.88 37.60
C GLY A 21 -4.85 -2.33 37.55
N THR A 22 -5.40 -2.06 36.36
CA THR A 22 -6.73 -1.45 36.23
C THR A 22 -7.86 -2.48 36.17
N ARG A 23 -9.10 -2.04 36.44
CA ARG A 23 -10.26 -2.94 36.33
C ARG A 23 -10.42 -3.45 34.90
N MET A 24 -10.82 -4.70 34.77
CA MET A 24 -11.24 -5.27 33.49
C MET A 24 -12.63 -4.73 33.10
N VAL A 25 -12.81 -4.45 31.82
CA VAL A 25 -14.10 -4.09 31.23
C VAL A 25 -14.42 -5.05 30.08
N VAL A 26 -15.72 -5.20 29.77
CA VAL A 26 -16.19 -6.07 28.70
C VAL A 26 -16.57 -5.21 27.49
N LEU A 27 -15.98 -5.55 26.34
CA LEU A 27 -16.35 -4.99 25.04
C LEU A 27 -17.34 -5.94 24.37
N GLN A 28 -18.54 -5.45 24.11
CA GLN A 28 -19.60 -6.25 23.50
C GLN A 28 -19.45 -6.26 21.98
N ALA A 29 -19.11 -7.42 21.40
CA ALA A 29 -19.00 -7.58 19.95
C ALA A 29 -20.36 -7.88 19.28
N LYS A 30 -20.40 -7.77 17.94
CA LYS A 30 -21.59 -7.99 17.09
C LYS A 30 -22.28 -9.33 17.31
N ASN A 31 -21.48 -10.38 17.47
CA ASN A 31 -21.95 -11.75 17.70
C ASN A 31 -22.32 -12.04 19.17
N GLN A 32 -22.60 -11.00 19.96
CA GLN A 32 -22.94 -11.07 21.37
C GLN A 32 -21.87 -11.68 22.30
N LYS A 33 -20.65 -11.93 21.80
CA LYS A 33 -19.52 -12.35 22.63
C LYS A 33 -18.80 -11.14 23.24
N GLY A 34 -18.49 -11.22 24.51
CA GLY A 34 -17.69 -10.22 25.23
C GLY A 34 -16.18 -10.45 25.05
N VAL A 35 -15.43 -9.37 24.86
CA VAL A 35 -13.95 -9.38 24.90
C VAL A 35 -13.50 -8.56 26.11
N TYR A 36 -12.66 -9.15 26.97
CA TYR A 36 -12.24 -8.54 28.23
C TYR A 36 -10.91 -7.80 28.05
N VAL A 37 -10.81 -6.61 28.63
CA VAL A 37 -9.63 -5.74 28.48
C VAL A 37 -9.46 -4.83 29.69
N HIS A 38 -8.21 -4.51 30.04
CA HIS A 38 -7.90 -3.58 31.12
C HIS A 38 -8.32 -2.16 30.72
N LYS A 39 -9.08 -1.47 31.59
CA LYS A 39 -9.65 -0.13 31.29
C LYS A 39 -8.59 0.87 30.85
N ALA A 40 -7.38 0.82 31.41
CA ALA A 40 -6.28 1.73 31.03
C ALA A 40 -5.84 1.62 29.56
N LEU A 41 -6.09 0.50 28.88
CA LEU A 41 -5.71 0.32 27.48
C LEU A 41 -6.69 0.99 26.52
N ILE A 42 -7.85 1.43 26.99
CA ILE A 42 -8.85 2.08 26.17
C ILE A 42 -8.86 3.57 26.49
N LYS A 43 -8.39 4.38 25.55
CA LYS A 43 -8.21 5.83 25.73
C LYS A 43 -9.51 6.64 25.79
N ASP A 44 -10.67 6.03 25.48
CA ASP A 44 -11.95 6.73 25.59
C ASP A 44 -13.15 5.80 25.82
N GLU A 45 -14.01 6.18 26.77
CA GLU A 45 -15.34 5.62 26.99
C GLU A 45 -16.39 6.26 26.06
N ALA A 46 -16.00 7.17 25.17
CA ALA A 46 -16.88 7.83 24.19
C ALA A 46 -17.77 6.84 23.41
N GLY A 47 -18.90 6.51 24.02
CA GLY A 47 -20.20 6.99 23.60
C GLY A 47 -20.65 6.50 22.24
N GLY A 48 -20.89 5.20 22.10
CA GLY A 48 -21.81 4.68 21.08
C GLY A 48 -21.28 3.52 20.24
N CYS A 49 -22.08 2.45 20.17
CA CYS A 49 -22.23 1.40 19.13
C CYS A 49 -21.03 0.77 18.39
N THR A 50 -19.77 1.12 18.68
CA THR A 50 -18.65 0.78 17.78
C THR A 50 -18.13 -0.63 17.95
N TRP A 51 -18.09 -1.18 19.17
CA TRP A 51 -17.64 -2.56 19.38
C TRP A 51 -18.65 -3.59 18.86
N SER A 52 -19.95 -3.33 19.03
CA SER A 52 -21.06 -4.17 18.57
C SER A 52 -21.19 -4.24 17.05
N CYS A 53 -20.35 -3.48 16.36
CA CYS A 53 -20.29 -3.36 14.93
C CYS A 53 -19.34 -4.39 14.29
N PHE A 54 -18.39 -4.91 15.08
CA PHE A 54 -17.37 -5.84 14.64
C PHE A 54 -17.56 -7.23 15.27
N PRO A 55 -17.16 -8.31 14.60
CA PRO A 55 -17.17 -9.63 15.21
C PRO A 55 -16.14 -9.69 16.34
N SER A 56 -16.35 -10.61 17.29
CA SER A 56 -15.46 -10.76 18.45
C SER A 56 -14.01 -11.09 18.09
N THR A 57 -13.79 -11.68 16.91
CA THR A 57 -12.44 -11.99 16.38
C THR A 57 -11.67 -10.69 16.10
N THR A 58 -12.25 -9.75 15.36
CA THR A 58 -11.65 -8.43 15.11
C THR A 58 -11.41 -7.65 16.40
N VAL A 59 -12.40 -7.63 17.31
CA VAL A 59 -12.25 -6.95 18.60
C VAL A 59 -11.13 -7.59 19.43
N ARG A 60 -11.00 -8.92 19.39
CA ARG A 60 -9.90 -9.63 20.06
C ARG A 60 -8.55 -9.27 19.46
N SER A 61 -8.39 -9.33 18.13
CA SER A 61 -7.12 -8.98 17.48
C SER A 61 -6.69 -7.54 17.78
N PHE A 62 -7.65 -6.61 17.82
CA PHE A 62 -7.37 -5.23 18.26
C PHE A 62 -6.87 -5.18 19.70
N VAL A 63 -7.53 -5.88 20.63
CA VAL A 63 -7.13 -5.93 22.04
C VAL A 63 -5.76 -6.60 22.21
N GLU A 64 -5.51 -7.70 21.50
CA GLU A 64 -4.20 -8.39 21.50
C GLU A 64 -3.08 -7.45 21.06
N TYR A 65 -3.31 -6.66 19.99
CA TYR A 65 -2.39 -5.62 19.56
C TYR A 65 -2.11 -4.59 20.67
N LEU A 66 -3.13 -4.13 21.40
CA LEU A 66 -2.91 -3.18 22.50
C LEU A 66 -2.00 -3.74 23.61
N TYR A 67 -2.03 -5.05 23.86
CA TYR A 67 -1.13 -5.68 24.84
C TYR A 67 0.27 -5.92 24.29
N GLN A 68 0.36 -6.40 23.05
CA GLN A 68 1.60 -6.95 22.48
C GLN A 68 2.38 -5.92 21.66
N GLY A 69 1.70 -4.90 21.13
CA GLY A 69 2.25 -3.97 20.14
C GLY A 69 2.44 -4.57 18.76
N ASP A 70 1.98 -5.81 18.55
CA ASP A 70 2.14 -6.57 17.31
C ASP A 70 0.81 -7.16 16.85
N TYR A 71 0.63 -7.28 15.54
CA TYR A 71 -0.55 -7.85 14.91
C TYR A 71 -0.16 -9.07 14.09
N ASN A 72 -0.50 -10.23 14.64
CA ASN A 72 -0.36 -11.50 13.98
C ASN A 72 -1.72 -11.87 13.36
N PRO A 73 -1.87 -11.82 12.02
CA PRO A 73 -3.12 -12.20 11.40
C PRO A 73 -3.46 -13.67 11.72
N PRO A 74 -4.75 -14.01 11.81
CA PRO A 74 -5.14 -15.39 12.00
C PRO A 74 -4.51 -16.27 10.90
N PRO A 75 -3.95 -17.43 11.25
CA PRO A 75 -3.30 -18.29 10.28
C PRO A 75 -4.30 -18.68 9.19
N ILE A 76 -3.86 -18.61 7.93
CA ILE A 76 -4.60 -19.14 6.80
C ILE A 76 -4.74 -20.64 7.05
N THR A 77 -5.91 -21.10 7.48
CA THR A 77 -6.20 -22.53 7.54
C THR A 77 -6.36 -23.04 6.12
N SER A 78 -5.24 -23.17 5.42
CA SER A 78 -5.13 -23.99 4.23
C SER A 78 -5.54 -25.39 4.65
N THR A 79 -6.82 -25.72 4.45
CA THR A 79 -7.39 -27.02 4.77
C THR A 79 -6.92 -28.00 3.71
N TYR A 80 -5.61 -28.27 3.62
CA TYR A 80 -5.08 -29.43 2.92
C TYR A 80 -5.25 -30.65 3.84
N LEU A 81 -6.49 -31.02 4.10
CA LEU A 81 -6.77 -32.33 4.68
C LEU A 81 -6.68 -33.36 3.56
N GLY A 82 -5.58 -34.12 3.59
CA GLY A 82 -5.42 -35.31 2.77
C GLY A 82 -6.60 -36.25 2.96
N GLY A 83 -7.47 -36.29 1.97
CA GLY A 83 -8.63 -37.16 1.92
C GLY A 83 -9.11 -37.21 0.48
N TRP A 84 -8.62 -38.20 -0.28
CA TRP A 84 -9.21 -38.59 -1.56
C TRP A 84 -10.62 -39.14 -1.30
N ASP A 85 -11.62 -38.27 -1.16
CA ASP A 85 -12.94 -38.58 -1.73
C ASP A 85 -13.76 -37.31 -2.00
N LYS A 86 -14.50 -37.36 -3.10
CA LYS A 86 -15.10 -36.24 -3.82
C LYS A 86 -16.17 -35.48 -3.02
N SER A 87 -15.93 -34.18 -2.80
CA SER A 87 -16.89 -33.12 -3.11
C SER A 87 -16.13 -31.84 -3.47
N VAL A 88 -16.51 -31.20 -4.58
CA VAL A 88 -15.67 -30.25 -5.35
C VAL A 88 -15.96 -28.78 -4.98
N GLU A 89 -16.40 -28.47 -3.76
CA GLU A 89 -16.89 -27.10 -3.46
C GLU A 89 -16.31 -26.38 -2.22
N ASP A 90 -15.43 -26.98 -1.42
CA ASP A 90 -15.14 -26.41 -0.08
C ASP A 90 -13.70 -25.90 0.17
N PHE A 91 -12.89 -25.72 -0.88
CA PHE A 91 -11.47 -25.32 -0.73
C PHE A 91 -11.19 -23.82 -0.98
N SER A 92 -12.20 -22.94 -0.97
CA SER A 92 -12.11 -21.72 -1.79
C SER A 92 -12.34 -20.37 -1.10
N ASP A 93 -12.84 -20.27 0.13
CA ASP A 93 -13.18 -18.95 0.72
C ASP A 93 -12.06 -18.33 1.60
N ASP A 94 -10.86 -18.90 1.63
CA ASP A 94 -9.78 -18.50 2.57
C ASP A 94 -9.42 -17.00 2.48
N TYR A 95 -9.20 -16.47 1.28
CA TYR A 95 -8.82 -15.06 1.11
C TYR A 95 -9.95 -14.07 1.40
N LYS A 96 -11.21 -14.48 1.27
CA LYS A 96 -12.35 -13.62 1.61
C LYS A 96 -12.31 -13.22 3.09
N GLU A 97 -12.16 -14.20 3.97
CA GLU A 97 -12.12 -13.95 5.41
C GLU A 97 -10.86 -13.19 5.82
N ILE A 98 -9.73 -13.41 5.14
CA ILE A 98 -8.50 -12.64 5.32
C ILE A 98 -8.72 -11.18 4.96
N PHE A 99 -9.27 -10.89 3.77
CA PHE A 99 -9.54 -9.51 3.33
C PHE A 99 -10.46 -8.78 4.31
N LEU A 100 -11.56 -9.44 4.70
CA LEU A 100 -12.51 -8.86 5.65
C LEU A 100 -11.91 -8.65 7.03
N THR A 101 -11.04 -9.56 7.50
CA THR A 101 -10.35 -9.42 8.79
C THR A 101 -9.49 -8.16 8.79
N HIS A 102 -8.65 -7.96 7.77
CA HIS A 102 -7.80 -6.78 7.67
C HIS A 102 -8.61 -5.49 7.47
N ALA A 103 -9.63 -5.51 6.62
CA ALA A 103 -10.49 -4.35 6.40
C ALA A 103 -11.26 -3.94 7.66
N GLN A 104 -11.85 -4.90 8.38
CA GLN A 104 -12.56 -4.65 9.63
C GLN A 104 -11.63 -4.11 10.71
N LEU A 105 -10.44 -4.69 10.85
CA LEU A 105 -9.46 -4.24 11.83
C LEU A 105 -8.90 -2.85 11.48
N PHE A 106 -8.73 -2.54 10.19
CA PHE A 106 -8.41 -1.19 9.73
C PHE A 106 -9.46 -0.18 10.20
N ILE A 107 -10.75 -0.40 9.88
CA ILE A 107 -11.84 0.52 10.26
C ILE A 107 -11.88 0.72 11.78
N LEU A 108 -11.80 -0.38 12.54
CA LEU A 108 -11.79 -0.32 14.00
C LEU A 108 -10.59 0.48 14.52
N SER A 109 -9.40 0.23 13.99
CA SER A 109 -8.16 0.88 14.44
C SER A 109 -8.14 2.36 14.13
N ARG A 110 -8.58 2.75 12.92
CA ARG A 110 -8.73 4.17 12.55
C ARG A 110 -9.70 4.87 13.48
N TYR A 111 -10.82 4.25 13.80
CA TYR A 111 -11.81 4.84 14.70
C TYR A 111 -11.30 5.00 16.14
N ARG A 112 -10.52 4.04 16.65
CA ARG A 112 -9.88 4.14 17.97
C ARG A 112 -8.59 4.97 17.95
N ASN A 113 -8.28 5.61 16.82
CA ASN A 113 -7.09 6.43 16.60
C ASN A 113 -5.76 5.67 16.85
N GLU A 114 -5.75 4.37 16.60
CA GLU A 114 -4.54 3.54 16.64
C GLU A 114 -3.97 3.44 15.21
N LEU A 115 -3.30 4.52 14.79
CA LEU A 115 -2.83 4.71 13.41
C LEU A 115 -1.82 3.66 12.96
N SER A 116 -0.93 3.22 13.86
CA SER A 116 0.06 2.20 13.57
C SER A 116 -0.58 0.88 13.16
N LEU A 117 -1.59 0.42 13.91
CA LEU A 117 -2.33 -0.78 13.57
C LEU A 117 -3.15 -0.61 12.29
N ALA A 118 -3.77 0.56 12.10
CA ALA A 118 -4.52 0.83 10.88
C ALA A 118 -3.64 0.72 9.63
N ASN A 119 -2.47 1.38 9.61
CA ASN A 119 -1.54 1.30 8.49
C ASN A 119 -1.07 -0.14 8.24
N LEU A 120 -0.71 -0.85 9.32
CA LEU A 120 -0.31 -2.25 9.24
C LEU A 120 -1.43 -3.13 8.65
N CYS A 121 -2.70 -2.88 8.99
CA CYS A 121 -3.83 -3.60 8.41
C CYS A 121 -3.99 -3.36 6.91
N LEU A 122 -3.77 -2.12 6.42
CA LEU A 122 -3.80 -1.83 4.99
C LEU A 122 -2.65 -2.49 4.25
N GLU A 123 -1.43 -2.43 4.80
CA GLU A 123 -0.26 -3.11 4.22
C GLU A 123 -0.51 -4.61 4.09
N ARG A 124 -1.01 -5.25 5.16
CA ARG A 124 -1.36 -6.69 5.14
C ARG A 124 -2.51 -7.00 4.20
N LEU A 125 -3.50 -6.11 4.08
CA LEU A 125 -4.57 -6.27 3.10
C LEU A 125 -4.01 -6.23 1.67
N GLU A 126 -3.14 -5.27 1.36
CA GLU A 126 -2.51 -5.17 0.04
C GLU A 126 -1.66 -6.42 -0.27
N GLU A 127 -0.84 -6.89 0.68
CA GLU A 127 -0.08 -8.15 0.57
C GLU A 127 -1.00 -9.34 0.28
N ALA A 128 -2.06 -9.51 1.08
CA ALA A 128 -3.00 -10.61 0.92
C ALA A 128 -3.71 -10.57 -0.43
N ILE A 129 -4.05 -9.38 -0.95
CA ILE A 129 -4.70 -9.28 -2.28
C ILE A 129 -3.71 -9.66 -3.39
N VAL A 130 -2.44 -9.25 -3.29
CA VAL A 130 -1.40 -9.66 -4.26
C VAL A 130 -1.18 -11.18 -4.23
N GLU A 131 -1.10 -11.78 -3.04
CA GLU A 131 -0.95 -13.24 -2.86
C GLU A 131 -2.17 -14.00 -3.40
N ALA A 132 -3.38 -13.53 -3.09
CA ALA A 132 -4.61 -14.12 -3.62
C ALA A 132 -4.66 -14.08 -5.15
N GLN A 133 -4.13 -13.02 -5.76
CA GLN A 133 -4.08 -12.88 -7.22
C GLN A 133 -3.12 -13.88 -7.88
N SER A 134 -1.99 -14.21 -7.23
CA SER A 134 -1.04 -15.20 -7.75
C SER A 134 -1.49 -16.64 -7.52
N ASP A 135 -2.15 -16.90 -6.40
CA ASP A 135 -2.35 -18.26 -5.89
C ASP A 135 -3.75 -18.81 -6.16
N SER A 136 -4.73 -17.93 -6.41
CA SER A 136 -6.12 -18.32 -6.61
C SER A 136 -6.50 -18.46 -8.08
N VAL A 137 -7.50 -19.30 -8.36
CA VAL A 137 -8.20 -19.29 -9.64
C VAL A 137 -8.85 -17.92 -9.83
N GLU A 138 -8.78 -17.36 -11.05
CA GLU A 138 -9.26 -16.01 -11.37
C GLU A 138 -10.69 -15.76 -10.87
N SER A 139 -11.62 -16.69 -11.10
CA SER A 139 -13.01 -16.58 -10.67
C SER A 139 -13.18 -16.43 -9.15
N LEU A 140 -12.30 -17.08 -8.38
CA LEU A 140 -12.32 -17.02 -6.93
C LEU A 140 -11.78 -15.69 -6.42
N PHE A 141 -10.67 -15.25 -7.00
CA PHE A 141 -10.11 -13.93 -6.72
C PHE A 141 -11.14 -12.82 -7.00
N VAL A 142 -11.90 -12.91 -8.12
CA VAL A 142 -13.00 -11.95 -8.44
C VAL A 142 -14.04 -11.94 -7.33
N ARG A 143 -14.45 -13.13 -6.86
CA ARG A 143 -15.47 -13.27 -5.82
C ARG A 143 -15.01 -12.68 -4.48
N ASN A 144 -13.75 -12.89 -4.12
CA ASN A 144 -13.18 -12.35 -2.88
C ASN A 144 -13.07 -10.82 -2.95
N MET A 145 -12.61 -10.29 -4.09
CA MET A 145 -12.57 -8.84 -4.32
C MET A 145 -13.95 -8.21 -4.33
N ARG A 146 -14.96 -8.86 -4.94
CA ARG A 146 -16.36 -8.42 -4.87
C ARG A 146 -16.81 -8.25 -3.42
N THR A 147 -16.52 -9.24 -2.58
CA THR A 147 -16.91 -9.20 -1.16
C THR A 147 -16.23 -8.03 -0.43
N LEU A 148 -14.94 -7.77 -0.70
CA LEU A 148 -14.22 -6.64 -0.12
C LEU A 148 -14.78 -5.29 -0.58
N ILE A 149 -15.15 -5.16 -1.85
CA ILE A 149 -15.77 -3.95 -2.41
C ILE A 149 -17.16 -3.73 -1.80
N GLU A 150 -18.00 -4.77 -1.75
CA GLU A 150 -19.32 -4.70 -1.13
C GLU A 150 -19.20 -4.26 0.34
N TYR A 151 -18.21 -4.79 1.06
CA TYR A 151 -17.91 -4.39 2.43
C TYR A 151 -17.52 -2.90 2.53
N SER A 152 -16.60 -2.41 1.69
CA SER A 152 -16.10 -1.04 1.78
C SER A 152 -17.11 0.02 1.36
N TYR A 153 -18.06 -0.31 0.49
CA TYR A 153 -19.13 0.59 0.02
C TYR A 153 -20.47 0.41 0.74
N SER A 154 -20.58 -0.56 1.66
CA SER A 154 -21.79 -0.78 2.47
C SER A 154 -21.50 -0.56 3.96
N PRO A 155 -21.27 0.70 4.40
CA PRO A 155 -20.94 1.00 5.78
C PRO A 155 -22.07 0.51 6.70
N HIS A 156 -21.78 -0.50 7.51
CA HIS A 156 -22.76 -1.13 8.40
C HIS A 156 -22.71 -0.54 9.83
N CYS A 157 -21.95 0.54 10.02
CA CYS A 157 -21.68 1.19 11.30
C CYS A 157 -21.92 2.68 11.23
N TYR A 158 -23.20 3.05 11.24
CA TYR A 158 -23.64 4.43 11.23
C TYR A 158 -23.11 5.16 12.49
N GLY A 159 -22.44 6.30 12.28
CA GLY A 159 -21.81 7.09 13.34
C GLY A 159 -20.28 6.95 13.44
N LEU A 160 -19.67 6.02 12.69
CA LEU A 160 -18.24 6.11 12.36
C LEU A 160 -18.09 7.24 11.33
N GLY A 161 -17.17 8.18 11.56
CA GLY A 161 -16.99 9.32 10.65
C GLY A 161 -16.73 8.84 9.21
N ASP A 162 -17.45 9.44 8.25
CA ASP A 162 -17.45 9.03 6.83
C ASP A 162 -16.04 8.90 6.24
N GLY A 163 -15.09 9.74 6.71
CA GLY A 163 -13.71 9.73 6.24
C GLY A 163 -12.97 8.40 6.42
N VAL A 164 -13.30 7.58 7.44
CA VAL A 164 -12.61 6.29 7.64
C VAL A 164 -12.98 5.27 6.56
N TRP A 165 -14.25 5.26 6.15
CA TRP A 165 -14.71 4.39 5.06
C TRP A 165 -14.18 4.87 3.71
N GLU A 166 -14.14 6.19 3.49
CA GLU A 166 -13.53 6.76 2.29
C GLU A 166 -12.05 6.38 2.13
N GLU A 167 -11.30 6.30 3.23
CA GLU A 167 -9.90 5.86 3.19
C GLU A 167 -9.78 4.40 2.74
N LEU A 168 -10.61 3.49 3.27
CA LEU A 168 -10.66 2.10 2.82
C LEU A 168 -11.08 1.99 1.36
N GLN A 169 -12.11 2.73 0.95
CA GLN A 169 -12.58 2.79 -0.44
C GLN A 169 -11.47 3.25 -1.37
N LYS A 170 -10.74 4.31 -1.01
CA LYS A 170 -9.58 4.81 -1.77
C LYS A 170 -8.47 3.77 -1.87
N ALA A 171 -8.16 3.04 -0.80
CA ALA A 171 -7.16 1.97 -0.81
C ALA A 171 -7.57 0.83 -1.76
N VAL A 172 -8.81 0.35 -1.65
CA VAL A 172 -9.35 -0.70 -2.53
C VAL A 172 -9.37 -0.24 -4.00
N CYS A 173 -9.82 0.99 -4.28
CA CYS A 173 -9.83 1.55 -5.63
C CYS A 173 -8.41 1.70 -6.20
N ARG A 174 -7.45 2.17 -5.39
CA ARG A 174 -6.04 2.26 -5.80
C ARG A 174 -5.52 0.90 -6.24
N PHE A 175 -5.75 -0.13 -5.43
CA PHE A 175 -5.35 -1.49 -5.78
C PHE A 175 -5.96 -1.94 -7.12
N LEU A 176 -7.29 -1.79 -7.27
CA LEU A 176 -8.01 -2.21 -8.47
C LEU A 176 -7.50 -1.51 -9.75
N VAL A 177 -7.21 -0.21 -9.67
CA VAL A 177 -6.68 0.57 -10.79
C VAL A 177 -5.25 0.15 -11.11
N SER A 178 -4.41 -0.11 -10.11
CA SER A 178 -3.03 -0.57 -10.31
C SER A 178 -2.95 -1.95 -10.98
N GLN A 179 -3.99 -2.79 -10.83
CA GLN A 179 -4.08 -4.10 -11.48
C GLN A 179 -4.55 -4.04 -12.95
N LYS A 180 -4.19 -2.97 -13.67
CA LYS A 180 -4.41 -2.77 -15.12
C LYS A 180 -5.87 -2.89 -15.57
N GLY A 181 -6.83 -2.48 -14.74
CA GLY A 181 -8.23 -2.42 -15.15
C GLY A 181 -8.91 -3.79 -15.27
N TRP A 182 -8.40 -4.80 -14.58
CA TRP A 182 -8.98 -6.16 -14.58
C TRP A 182 -10.48 -6.20 -14.27
N LEU A 183 -10.97 -5.33 -13.37
CA LEU A 183 -12.40 -5.23 -13.05
C LEU A 183 -13.24 -4.59 -14.17
N LEU A 184 -12.61 -3.92 -15.14
CA LEU A 184 -13.26 -3.37 -16.35
C LEU A 184 -13.36 -4.42 -17.47
N GLU A 185 -12.46 -5.40 -17.50
CA GLU A 185 -12.44 -6.45 -18.54
C GLU A 185 -13.42 -7.60 -18.25
N LYS A 186 -13.74 -7.84 -16.97
CA LYS A 186 -14.66 -8.88 -16.53
C LYS A 186 -15.88 -8.23 -15.86
N PRO A 187 -16.93 -7.87 -16.62
CA PRO A 187 -18.12 -7.26 -16.06
C PRO A 187 -18.82 -8.29 -15.18
N GLY A 188 -18.53 -8.25 -13.88
CA GLY A 188 -19.46 -8.71 -12.88
C GLY A 188 -20.64 -7.75 -12.91
N SER A 189 -21.66 -8.06 -13.72
CA SER A 189 -22.85 -7.25 -13.96
C SER A 189 -23.67 -6.87 -12.71
N GLY A 190 -23.21 -7.22 -11.50
CA GLY A 190 -23.82 -6.86 -10.23
C GLY A 190 -23.03 -5.89 -9.34
N LEU A 191 -21.79 -5.51 -9.69
CA LEU A 191 -20.94 -4.65 -8.84
C LEU A 191 -21.00 -3.16 -9.20
N VAL A 192 -21.20 -2.85 -10.49
CA VAL A 192 -21.03 -1.51 -11.03
C VAL A 192 -22.34 -1.11 -11.70
N GLY A 193 -23.25 -0.55 -10.91
CA GLY A 193 -24.33 0.26 -11.49
C GLY A 193 -23.72 1.50 -12.15
N GLU A 194 -24.31 1.99 -13.25
CA GLU A 194 -23.82 3.16 -14.00
C GLU A 194 -23.62 4.39 -13.09
N ASP A 195 -24.37 4.51 -12.00
CA ASP A 195 -24.31 5.61 -11.03
C ASP A 195 -23.68 5.25 -9.67
N SER A 196 -23.02 4.10 -9.54
CA SER A 196 -22.44 3.69 -8.25
C SER A 196 -21.29 4.63 -7.81
N GLN A 197 -21.21 4.91 -6.51
CA GLN A 197 -20.08 5.66 -5.93
C GLN A 197 -18.74 5.01 -6.28
N LEU A 198 -18.69 3.68 -6.29
CA LEU A 198 -17.56 2.89 -6.77
C LEU A 198 -17.10 3.27 -8.18
N THR A 199 -18.04 3.43 -9.13
CA THR A 199 -17.71 3.85 -10.50
C THR A 199 -17.00 5.20 -10.51
N LYS A 200 -17.51 6.16 -9.73
CA LYS A 200 -16.96 7.52 -9.63
C LYS A 200 -15.56 7.50 -9.01
N ASP A 201 -15.37 6.71 -7.96
CA ASP A 201 -14.08 6.60 -7.27
C ASP A 201 -13.03 5.87 -8.13
N LEU A 202 -13.44 4.82 -8.85
CA LEU A 202 -12.57 4.15 -9.82
C LEU A 202 -12.14 5.07 -10.96
N LEU A 203 -13.09 5.79 -11.57
CA LEU A 203 -12.79 6.76 -12.64
C LEU A 203 -11.87 7.87 -12.14
N THR A 204 -12.16 8.44 -10.97
CA THR A 204 -11.34 9.49 -10.36
C THR A 204 -9.92 8.99 -10.10
N MET A 205 -9.78 7.81 -9.51
CA MET A 205 -8.48 7.20 -9.24
C MET A 205 -7.71 6.88 -10.53
N PHE A 206 -8.39 6.37 -11.56
CA PHE A 206 -7.79 6.10 -12.86
C PHE A 206 -7.28 7.36 -13.56
N ILE A 207 -8.08 8.44 -13.54
CA ILE A 207 -7.68 9.75 -14.09
C ILE A 207 -6.44 10.26 -13.36
N ASN A 208 -6.44 10.23 -12.01
CA ASN A 208 -5.29 10.67 -11.21
C ASN A 208 -4.04 9.85 -11.51
N LEU A 209 -4.15 8.51 -11.57
CA LEU A 209 -3.03 7.65 -11.92
C LEU A 209 -2.48 7.95 -13.33
N SER A 210 -3.37 8.23 -14.28
CA SER A 210 -2.98 8.59 -15.66
C SER A 210 -2.22 9.91 -15.69
N ILE A 211 -2.69 10.92 -14.96
CA ILE A 211 -2.03 12.23 -14.82
C ILE A 211 -0.63 12.06 -14.19
N ASP A 212 -0.51 11.28 -13.12
CA ASP A 212 0.76 11.04 -12.44
C ASP A 212 1.75 10.29 -13.33
N THR A 213 1.27 9.30 -14.08
CA THR A 213 2.07 8.55 -15.05
C THR A 213 2.59 9.45 -16.16
N ASP A 214 1.75 10.34 -16.70
CA ASP A 214 2.15 11.31 -17.71
C ASP A 214 3.15 12.33 -17.19
N LYS A 215 2.99 12.78 -15.95
CA LYS A 215 3.94 13.68 -15.28
C LYS A 215 5.32 13.02 -15.14
N LEU A 216 5.36 11.76 -14.70
CA LEU A 216 6.61 10.99 -14.59
C LEU A 216 7.26 10.77 -15.96
N ARG A 217 6.47 10.47 -16.99
CA ARG A 217 6.95 10.33 -18.37
C ARG A 217 7.58 11.64 -18.88
N MET A 218 6.88 12.77 -18.73
CA MET A 218 7.42 14.08 -19.15
C MET A 218 8.70 14.44 -18.39
N GLU A 219 8.81 14.11 -17.10
CA GLU A 219 10.04 14.33 -16.34
C GLU A 219 11.19 13.46 -16.85
N ALA A 220 10.93 12.18 -17.16
CA ALA A 220 11.92 11.28 -17.72
C ALA A 220 12.41 11.73 -19.11
N GLU A 221 11.50 12.20 -19.97
CA GLU A 221 11.84 12.75 -21.29
C GLU A 221 12.71 14.00 -21.17
N ARG A 222 12.37 14.94 -20.27
CA ARG A 222 13.19 16.13 -20.00
C ARG A 222 14.60 15.77 -19.51
N LYS A 223 14.71 14.79 -18.61
CA LYS A 223 16.02 14.29 -18.14
C LYS A 223 16.82 13.65 -19.27
N CYS A 224 16.17 12.90 -20.16
CA CYS A 224 16.82 12.28 -21.31
C CYS A 224 17.35 13.34 -22.29
N GLU A 225 16.55 14.36 -22.62
CA GLU A 225 16.99 15.46 -23.49
C GLU A 225 18.11 16.29 -22.85
N ALA A 226 18.04 16.57 -21.55
CA ALA A 226 19.13 17.22 -20.82
C ALA A 226 20.45 16.41 -20.95
N LEU A 227 20.41 15.10 -20.72
CA LEU A 227 21.59 14.24 -20.88
C LEU A 227 22.12 14.21 -22.33
N LYS A 228 21.22 14.21 -23.33
CA LYS A 228 21.63 14.28 -24.75
C LYS A 228 22.35 15.60 -25.05
N THR A 229 21.83 16.72 -24.57
CA THR A 229 22.44 18.04 -24.78
C THR A 229 23.81 18.16 -24.07
N GLU A 230 23.92 17.68 -22.83
CA GLU A 230 25.20 17.63 -22.10
C GLU A 230 26.24 16.75 -22.83
N LEU A 231 25.82 15.59 -23.33
CA LEU A 231 26.70 14.69 -24.08
C LEU A 231 27.17 15.33 -25.39
N ALA A 232 26.29 16.02 -26.11
CA ALA A 232 26.63 16.74 -27.34
C ALA A 232 27.62 17.89 -27.06
N GLN A 233 27.40 18.66 -26.00
CA GLN A 233 28.31 19.73 -25.57
C GLN A 233 29.68 19.16 -25.18
N SER A 234 29.73 18.07 -24.41
CA SER A 234 30.97 17.38 -24.02
C SER A 234 31.76 16.86 -25.22
N LYS A 235 31.09 16.25 -26.21
CA LYS A 235 31.72 15.82 -27.46
C LYS A 235 32.28 16.99 -28.25
N SER A 236 31.55 18.11 -28.34
CA SER A 236 32.02 19.31 -29.03
C SER A 236 33.24 19.94 -28.34
N ALA A 237 33.24 19.99 -27.00
CA ALA A 237 34.35 20.50 -26.21
C ALA A 237 35.61 19.64 -26.35
N LYS A 238 35.46 18.31 -26.36
CA LYS A 238 36.56 17.36 -26.63
C LYS A 238 37.12 17.55 -28.05
N LYS A 239 36.26 17.76 -29.05
CA LYS A 239 36.69 18.03 -30.44
C LYS A 239 37.48 19.33 -30.55
N LYS A 240 37.01 20.43 -29.93
CA LYS A 240 37.73 21.72 -29.89
C LYS A 240 39.09 21.62 -29.19
N LYS A 241 39.15 20.93 -28.04
CA LYS A 241 40.43 20.68 -27.33
C LYS A 241 41.42 19.90 -28.19
N ARG A 242 40.96 18.86 -28.90
CA ARG A 242 41.81 18.10 -29.84
C ARG A 242 42.34 18.97 -30.97
N GLN A 243 41.48 19.78 -31.60
CA GLN A 243 41.91 20.68 -32.68
C GLN A 243 42.93 21.71 -32.20
N ALA A 244 42.70 22.36 -31.05
CA ALA A 244 43.64 23.32 -30.48
C ALA A 244 45.02 22.71 -30.18
N LEU A 245 45.04 21.47 -29.66
CA LEU A 245 46.28 20.73 -29.41
C LEU A 245 47.02 20.43 -30.73
N THR A 246 46.32 19.99 -31.77
CA THR A 246 46.92 19.73 -33.09
C THR A 246 47.51 21.01 -33.70
N THR A 247 46.79 22.14 -33.62
CA THR A 247 47.27 23.43 -34.13
C THR A 247 48.52 23.89 -33.36
N SER A 248 48.53 23.77 -32.02
CA SER A 248 49.70 24.13 -31.21
C SER A 248 50.94 23.30 -31.56
N ILE A 249 50.78 22.00 -31.78
CA ILE A 249 51.88 21.11 -32.21
C ILE A 249 52.40 21.53 -33.59
N SER A 250 51.51 21.83 -34.55
CA SER A 250 51.93 22.26 -35.89
C SER A 250 52.66 23.60 -35.89
N VAL A 251 52.23 24.56 -35.06
CA VAL A 251 52.87 25.88 -34.95
C VAL A 251 54.27 25.73 -34.38
N LYS A 252 54.44 25.00 -33.27
CA LYS A 252 55.76 24.73 -32.68
C LYS A 252 56.71 24.07 -33.67
N LYS A 253 56.23 23.08 -34.43
CA LYS A 253 57.05 22.39 -35.43
C LYS A 253 57.47 23.33 -36.58
N CYS A 254 56.62 24.29 -36.94
CA CYS A 254 56.94 25.30 -37.97
C CYS A 254 57.97 26.31 -37.45
N GLU A 255 57.84 26.75 -36.20
CA GLU A 255 58.80 27.63 -35.52
C GLU A 255 60.18 26.96 -35.40
N GLU A 256 60.23 25.68 -35.01
CA GLU A 256 61.47 24.88 -34.98
C GLU A 256 62.12 24.80 -36.38
N LEU A 257 61.35 24.47 -37.42
CA LEU A 257 61.86 24.40 -38.79
C LEU A 257 62.38 25.75 -39.30
N ASN A 258 61.72 26.87 -38.97
CA ASN A 258 62.21 28.20 -39.31
C ASN A 258 63.48 28.58 -38.55
N ALA A 259 63.61 28.18 -37.28
CA ALA A 259 64.83 28.40 -36.51
C ALA A 259 66.02 27.67 -37.15
N TYR A 260 65.84 26.41 -37.59
CA TYR A 260 66.88 25.67 -38.32
C TYR A 260 67.29 26.35 -39.64
N ARG A 261 66.36 27.03 -40.31
CA ARG A 261 66.61 27.72 -41.58
C ARG A 261 67.43 28.99 -41.47
N MET A 262 67.49 29.62 -40.29
CA MET A 262 68.28 30.84 -40.06
C MET A 262 69.71 30.58 -39.58
N VAL A 263 70.05 29.32 -39.29
CA VAL A 263 71.40 28.92 -38.84
C VAL A 263 72.25 28.34 -39.99
N LEU A 264 71.63 28.10 -41.15
CA LEU A 264 72.27 27.67 -42.40
C LEU A 264 72.44 28.85 -43.37
#